data_AF-A0A379S2E5-F1
#
_entry.id   AF-A0A379S2E5-F1
#
_cell.length_a   1.000
_cell.length_b   1.000
_cell.length_c   1.000
_cell.angle_alpha   90.00
_cell.angle_beta   90.00
_cell.angle_gamma   90.00
#
_symmetry.space_group_name_H-M   'P 1'
#
loop_
_entity.id
_entity.type
_entity.pdbx_description
1 polymer ?
#
loop_
_entity_poly.entity_id
_entity_poly.type
_entity_poly.pdbx_seq_one_letter_code
_entity_poly.pdbx_strand_id
1 'polypeptide(L)'
;MGHRVATLNARLRRTRAGAFYATLRACFFAGDTPVAQHSVYFPDAFLAQMREAMPSTLSFDEFIAACQRPLRRSIRINTLKISVADFLALTAPYGWLLTPIPWCDEGFWIERNDEDALPLGSTAEHLSGLFYIQEASSMLPVAALFAR
;
A
#
# COMPACT_ATOMS: atom_id res chain seq x y z
N MET A 1 -46.43 -47.47 14.92
CA MET A 1 -45.99 -46.59 13.81
C MET A 1 -44.66 -45.96 14.21
N GLY A 2 -43.48 -46.32 13.74
CA GLY A 2 -43.12 -46.86 12.44
C GLY A 2 -43.05 -45.74 11.41
N HIS A 3 -41.88 -45.08 11.25
CA HIS A 3 -41.18 -44.85 9.97
C HIS A 3 -39.77 -44.24 10.24
N ARG A 4 -38.76 -44.85 9.60
CA ARG A 4 -37.34 -44.47 9.55
C ARG A 4 -37.09 -43.36 8.52
N VAL A 5 -35.80 -42.99 8.39
CA VAL A 5 -35.05 -42.41 7.22
C VAL A 5 -34.71 -40.91 7.41
N ALA A 6 -33.49 -40.41 7.25
CA ALA A 6 -32.15 -41.00 7.10
C ALA A 6 -31.10 -39.92 7.44
N THR A 7 -29.96 -40.38 7.97
CA THR A 7 -28.70 -39.65 8.02
C THR A 7 -28.16 -39.46 6.60
N LEU A 8 -27.78 -38.24 6.18
CA LEU A 8 -26.76 -38.08 5.14
C LEU A 8 -25.98 -36.77 5.31
N ASN A 9 -24.68 -36.94 5.55
CA ASN A 9 -23.63 -35.94 5.49
C ASN A 9 -23.62 -35.22 4.13
N ALA A 10 -23.77 -33.89 4.15
CA ALA A 10 -23.46 -33.03 3.02
C ALA A 10 -22.18 -32.22 3.29
N ARG A 11 -21.05 -32.92 3.08
CA ARG A 11 -19.77 -32.43 2.55
C ARG A 11 -19.52 -30.92 2.55
N LEU A 12 -18.45 -30.55 3.26
CA LEU A 12 -17.63 -29.37 3.05
C LEU A 12 -17.52 -28.98 1.56
N ARG A 13 -18.05 -27.82 1.18
CA ARG A 13 -17.49 -27.05 0.06
C ARG A 13 -16.48 -26.06 0.65
N ARG A 14 -15.29 -26.60 0.99
CA ARG A 14 -14.06 -25.80 1.09
C ARG A 14 -13.79 -25.26 -0.32
N THR A 15 -14.12 -23.99 -0.53
CA THR A 15 -13.62 -23.23 -1.68
C THR A 15 -12.10 -23.27 -1.64
N ARG A 16 -11.47 -23.76 -2.72
CA ARG A 16 -10.02 -23.94 -2.85
C ARG A 16 -9.19 -22.66 -2.64
N ALA A 17 -9.82 -21.49 -2.61
CA ALA A 17 -9.16 -20.20 -2.39
C ALA A 17 -8.69 -20.01 -0.93
N GLY A 18 -9.44 -20.47 0.07
CA GLY A 18 -9.12 -20.23 1.49
C GLY A 18 -7.93 -21.06 2.01
N ALA A 19 -7.67 -22.22 1.39
CA ALA A 19 -6.60 -23.12 1.83
C ALA A 19 -5.21 -22.68 1.33
N PHE A 20 -5.15 -21.88 0.25
CA PHE A 20 -3.88 -21.38 -0.27
C PHE A 20 -3.32 -20.25 0.61
N TYR A 21 -4.21 -19.41 1.14
CA TYR A 21 -3.86 -18.33 2.06
C TYR A 21 -3.32 -18.81 3.42
N ALA A 22 -3.76 -19.98 3.90
CA ALA A 22 -3.33 -20.50 5.20
C ALA A 22 -1.90 -21.06 5.20
N THR A 23 -1.45 -21.63 4.08
CA THR A 23 -0.15 -22.35 4.01
C THR A 23 1.03 -21.40 3.78
N LEU A 24 0.82 -20.24 3.14
CA LEU A 24 1.88 -19.25 2.91
C LEU A 24 2.26 -18.44 4.16
N ARG A 25 1.39 -18.42 5.19
CA ARG A 25 1.62 -17.72 6.46
C ARG A 25 2.77 -18.32 7.28
N ALA A 26 3.16 -19.57 7.04
CA ALA A 26 4.14 -20.26 7.87
C ALA A 26 5.62 -20.03 7.45
N CYS A 27 5.89 -19.58 6.22
CA CYS A 27 7.27 -19.55 5.70
C CYS A 27 7.97 -18.19 5.71
N PHE A 28 7.28 -17.08 6.04
CA PHE A 28 7.84 -15.73 5.90
C PHE A 28 8.02 -14.95 7.20
N PHE A 29 7.74 -15.54 8.37
CA PHE A 29 8.05 -14.92 9.67
C PHE A 29 9.54 -15.10 10.01
N ALA A 30 10.41 -14.36 9.32
CA ALA A 30 11.78 -14.15 9.74
C ALA A 30 12.23 -12.75 9.30
N GLY A 31 12.13 -11.79 10.21
CA GLY A 31 12.80 -10.49 10.09
C GLY A 31 11.91 -9.29 10.39
N ASP A 32 11.47 -9.14 11.65
CA ASP A 32 10.96 -7.87 12.16
C ASP A 32 12.12 -6.88 12.25
N THR A 33 12.25 -6.00 11.25
CA THR A 33 12.99 -4.75 11.44
C THR A 33 11.98 -3.62 11.45
N PRO A 34 11.76 -2.94 12.60
CA PRO A 34 11.03 -1.68 12.58
C PRO A 34 11.77 -0.74 11.63
N VAL A 35 11.03 -0.06 10.74
CA VAL A 35 11.59 0.98 9.88
C VAL A 35 12.20 2.01 10.82
N ALA A 36 13.52 2.02 10.90
CA ALA A 36 14.25 2.78 11.89
C ALA A 36 13.91 4.27 11.76
N GLN A 37 13.43 4.87 12.84
CA GLN A 37 13.34 6.32 13.01
C GLN A 37 14.76 6.88 13.18
N HIS A 38 15.57 6.83 12.14
CA HIS A 38 16.80 7.59 12.10
C HIS A 38 16.43 9.05 11.86
N SER A 39 16.62 9.90 12.86
CA SER A 39 16.59 11.35 12.66
C SER A 39 17.55 11.69 11.52
N VAL A 40 17.02 12.13 10.39
CA VAL A 40 17.80 12.41 9.18
C VAL A 40 18.82 13.50 9.52
N TYR A 41 20.10 13.19 9.35
CA TYR A 41 21.19 14.16 9.51
C TYR A 41 21.36 14.95 8.21
N PHE A 42 21.39 16.28 8.31
CA PHE A 42 21.64 17.19 7.21
C PHE A 42 22.97 17.92 7.44
N PRO A 43 23.94 17.87 6.50
CA PRO A 43 25.17 18.65 6.59
C PRO A 43 24.91 20.17 6.55
N ASP A 44 25.71 20.96 7.26
CA ASP A 44 25.53 22.42 7.35
C ASP A 44 25.59 23.11 5.97
N ALA A 45 26.47 22.63 5.08
CA ALA A 45 26.57 23.16 3.71
C ALA A 45 25.26 22.99 2.91
N PHE A 46 24.57 21.85 3.11
CA PHE A 46 23.26 21.61 2.50
C PHE A 46 22.21 22.55 3.08
N LEU A 47 22.18 22.73 4.40
CA LEU A 47 21.25 23.63 5.07
C LEU A 47 21.43 25.08 4.61
N ALA A 48 22.68 25.54 4.47
CA ALA A 48 22.99 26.89 3.96
C ALA A 48 22.47 27.08 2.53
N GLN A 49 22.75 26.12 1.64
CA GLN A 49 22.30 26.17 0.25
C GLN A 49 20.77 26.17 0.15
N MET A 50 20.07 25.34 0.95
CA MET A 50 18.61 25.29 0.92
C MET A 50 17.97 26.58 1.46
N ARG A 51 18.58 27.23 2.47
CA ARG A 51 18.11 28.54 2.96
C ARG A 51 18.21 29.63 1.88
N GLU A 52 19.22 29.58 1.03
CA GLU A 52 19.40 30.53 -0.07
C GLU A 52 18.43 30.26 -1.23
N ALA A 53 18.20 28.98 -1.57
CA ALA A 53 17.32 28.60 -2.67
C ALA A 53 15.83 28.75 -2.35
N MET A 54 15.44 28.70 -1.07
CA MET A 54 14.05 28.80 -0.66
C MET A 54 13.53 30.25 -0.70
N PRO A 55 12.32 30.49 -1.23
CA PRO A 55 11.67 31.78 -1.13
C PRO A 55 11.52 32.24 0.33
N SER A 56 11.73 33.53 0.59
CA SER A 56 11.61 34.12 1.94
C SER A 56 10.20 34.04 2.54
N THR A 57 9.19 33.71 1.73
CA THR A 57 7.80 33.50 2.15
C THR A 57 7.56 32.14 2.80
N LEU A 58 8.49 31.19 2.69
CA LEU A 58 8.36 29.83 3.22
C LEU A 58 9.22 29.64 4.47
N SER A 59 8.71 28.90 5.46
CA SER A 59 9.45 28.59 6.68
C SER A 59 10.48 27.49 6.44
N PHE A 60 11.74 27.78 6.73
CA PHE A 60 12.81 26.78 6.67
C PHE A 60 12.63 25.67 7.71
N ASP A 61 12.11 26.01 8.89
CA ASP A 61 11.89 25.03 9.96
C ASP A 61 10.77 24.05 9.58
N GLU A 62 9.74 24.52 8.86
CA GLU A 62 8.69 23.64 8.33
C GLU A 62 9.22 22.70 7.25
N PHE A 63 10.17 23.14 6.42
CA PHE A 63 10.84 22.29 5.43
C PHE A 63 11.61 21.15 6.11
N ILE A 64 12.44 21.46 7.11
CA ILE A 64 13.17 20.43 7.86
C ILE A 64 12.21 19.47 8.56
N ALA A 65 11.16 20.01 9.20
CA ALA A 65 10.14 19.20 9.84
C ALA A 65 9.39 18.30 8.83
N ALA A 66 9.21 18.73 7.59
CA ALA A 66 8.60 17.92 6.54
C ALA A 66 9.54 16.80 6.06
N CYS A 67 10.83 17.09 5.86
CA CYS A 67 11.82 16.08 5.45
C CYS A 67 12.02 14.97 6.49
N GLN A 68 11.70 15.22 7.76
CA GLN A 68 11.79 14.25 8.84
C GLN A 68 10.52 13.42 9.03
N ARG A 69 9.41 13.75 8.36
CA ARG A 69 8.19 12.96 8.44
C ARG A 69 8.36 11.67 7.63
N PRO A 70 7.89 10.52 8.15
CA PRO A 70 7.80 9.31 7.35
C PRO A 70 6.99 9.55 6.09
N LEU A 71 7.46 9.01 4.96
CA LEU A 71 6.71 9.10 3.72
C LEU A 71 5.38 8.35 3.84
N ARG A 72 4.31 8.99 3.39
CA ARG A 72 3.01 8.33 3.25
C ARG A 72 3.13 7.24 2.19
N ARG A 73 2.69 6.03 2.51
CA ARG A 73 2.69 4.91 1.56
C ARG A 73 1.64 5.13 0.49
N SER A 74 1.97 4.77 -0.74
CA SER A 74 1.07 4.84 -1.89
C SER A 74 1.26 3.66 -2.82
N ILE A 75 0.20 3.37 -3.57
CA ILE A 75 0.13 2.32 -4.57
C ILE A 75 -0.37 2.88 -5.90
N ARG A 76 0.02 2.23 -7.00
CA ARG A 76 -0.51 2.47 -8.34
C ARG A 76 -1.09 1.19 -8.91
N ILE A 77 -2.35 1.22 -9.30
CA ILE A 77 -3.06 0.07 -9.86
C ILE A 77 -2.58 -0.17 -11.29
N ASN A 78 -2.40 -1.45 -11.64
CA ASN A 78 -2.02 -1.86 -12.98
C ASN A 78 -3.28 -2.11 -13.84
N THR A 79 -3.70 -1.07 -14.56
CA THR A 79 -4.88 -1.10 -15.43
C THR A 79 -4.75 -2.03 -16.64
N LEU A 80 -3.56 -2.56 -16.93
CA LEU A 80 -3.37 -3.64 -17.91
C LEU A 80 -3.86 -5.01 -17.40
N LYS A 81 -4.04 -5.16 -16.07
CA LYS A 81 -4.47 -6.42 -15.44
C LYS A 81 -5.83 -6.34 -14.76
N ILE A 82 -6.17 -5.19 -14.17
CA ILE A 82 -7.41 -5.03 -13.40
C ILE A 82 -7.90 -3.58 -13.48
N SER A 83 -9.21 -3.35 -13.56
CA SER A 83 -9.76 -2.00 -13.47
C SER A 83 -9.63 -1.44 -12.05
N VAL A 84 -9.65 -0.12 -11.90
CA VAL A 84 -9.64 0.52 -10.58
C VAL A 84 -10.85 0.07 -9.75
N ALA A 85 -12.03 0.02 -10.35
CA ALA A 85 -13.26 -0.40 -9.67
C ALA A 85 -13.19 -1.85 -9.17
N ASP A 86 -12.70 -2.77 -10.02
CA ASP A 86 -12.57 -4.19 -9.64
C ASP A 86 -11.51 -4.37 -8.54
N PHE A 87 -10.43 -3.58 -8.58
CA PHE A 87 -9.40 -3.60 -7.54
C PHE A 87 -9.95 -3.13 -6.18
N LEU A 88 -10.72 -2.04 -6.16
CA LEU A 88 -11.36 -1.55 -4.94
C LEU A 88 -12.36 -2.58 -4.38
N ALA A 89 -13.13 -3.25 -5.23
CA ALA A 89 -14.03 -4.32 -4.81
C ALA A 89 -13.27 -5.55 -4.26
N LEU A 90 -12.15 -5.93 -4.91
CA LEU A 90 -11.30 -7.05 -4.48
C LEU A 90 -10.67 -6.80 -3.11
N THR A 91 -10.22 -5.57 -2.84
CA THR A 91 -9.47 -5.21 -1.63
C THR A 91 -10.35 -4.68 -0.49
N ALA A 92 -11.64 -4.41 -0.74
CA ALA A 92 -12.59 -3.97 0.29
C ALA A 92 -12.60 -4.85 1.57
N PRO A 93 -12.50 -6.20 1.50
CA PRO A 93 -12.45 -7.04 2.69
C PRO A 93 -11.20 -6.87 3.55
N TYR A 94 -10.12 -6.26 3.01
CA TYR A 94 -8.86 -6.07 3.73
C TYR A 94 -8.89 -4.88 4.69
N GLY A 95 -9.94 -4.06 4.63
CA GLY A 95 -10.07 -2.89 5.51
C GLY A 95 -8.99 -1.82 5.27
N TRP A 96 -8.42 -1.76 4.06
CA TRP A 96 -7.48 -0.72 3.68
C TRP A 96 -8.23 0.60 3.47
N LEU A 97 -7.67 1.69 3.99
CA LEU A 97 -8.15 3.03 3.67
C LEU A 97 -7.37 3.54 2.46
N LEU A 98 -8.04 3.57 1.31
CA LEU A 98 -7.48 4.03 0.05
C LEU A 98 -7.99 5.44 -0.26
N THR A 99 -7.09 6.42 -0.31
CA THR A 99 -7.39 7.81 -0.65
C THR A 99 -6.84 8.12 -2.05
N PRO A 100 -7.65 8.61 -3.00
CA PRO A 100 -7.20 8.85 -4.37
C PRO A 100 -6.14 9.95 -4.43
N ILE A 101 -5.15 9.77 -5.31
CA ILE A 101 -4.12 10.77 -5.62
C ILE A 101 -4.65 11.71 -6.71
N PRO A 102 -4.69 13.05 -6.51
CA PRO A 102 -5.38 13.97 -7.40
C PRO A 102 -4.86 14.04 -8.85
N TRP A 103 -3.62 13.63 -9.07
CA TRP A 103 -2.94 13.72 -10.37
C TRP A 103 -2.72 12.36 -11.04
N CYS A 104 -3.21 11.27 -10.46
CA CYS A 104 -3.11 9.94 -11.05
C CYS A 104 -4.34 9.13 -10.69
N ASP A 105 -5.21 8.87 -11.67
CA ASP A 105 -6.49 8.18 -11.49
C ASP A 105 -6.31 6.73 -10.98
N GLU A 106 -5.18 6.10 -11.30
CA GLU A 106 -4.82 4.78 -10.81
C GLU A 106 -4.03 4.80 -9.49
N GLY A 107 -3.75 5.98 -8.94
CA GLY A 107 -2.91 6.19 -7.77
C GLY A 107 -3.71 6.38 -6.48
N PHE A 108 -3.29 5.70 -5.41
CA PHE A 108 -3.93 5.81 -4.09
C PHE A 108 -2.89 5.89 -2.98
N TRP A 109 -3.09 6.77 -2.00
CA TRP A 109 -2.48 6.63 -0.68
C TRP A 109 -3.17 5.50 0.08
N ILE A 110 -2.37 4.72 0.82
CA ILE A 110 -2.87 3.57 1.57
C ILE A 110 -2.54 3.70 3.06
N GLU A 111 -3.56 3.57 3.88
CA GLU A 111 -3.46 3.47 5.33
C GLU A 111 -4.03 2.12 5.79
N ARG A 112 -3.35 1.49 6.74
CA ARG A 112 -3.66 0.15 7.25
C ARG A 112 -3.67 0.19 8.77
N ASN A 113 -4.73 -0.36 9.38
CA ASN A 113 -4.85 -0.43 10.84
C ASN A 113 -3.96 -1.51 11.47
N ASP A 114 -3.52 -2.49 10.68
CA ASP A 114 -2.68 -3.59 11.12
C ASP A 114 -1.39 -3.62 10.27
N GLU A 115 -0.38 -2.87 10.74
CA GLU A 115 0.96 -2.83 10.16
C GLU A 115 1.77 -4.10 10.47
N ASP A 116 1.40 -4.85 11.51
CA ASP A 116 2.02 -6.13 11.89
C ASP A 116 1.47 -7.32 11.07
N ALA A 117 0.36 -7.12 10.37
CA ALA A 117 -0.13 -8.04 9.35
C ALA A 117 0.82 -8.11 8.14
N LEU A 118 0.58 -9.10 7.26
CA LEU A 118 1.34 -9.37 6.04
C LEU A 118 1.84 -8.07 5.35
N PRO A 119 3.15 -7.91 5.11
CA PRO A 119 3.69 -6.74 4.43
C PRO A 119 2.99 -6.52 3.09
N LEU A 120 2.79 -5.25 2.70
CA LEU A 120 2.06 -4.93 1.46
C LEU A 120 2.72 -5.57 0.22
N GLY A 121 4.05 -5.65 0.21
CA GLY A 121 4.83 -6.30 -0.83
C GLY A 121 4.71 -7.84 -0.88
N SER A 122 4.13 -8.46 0.14
CA SER A 122 3.90 -9.92 0.19
C SER A 122 2.46 -10.31 -0.12
N THR A 123 1.59 -9.34 -0.40
CA THR A 123 0.20 -9.59 -0.80
C THR A 123 0.14 -10.30 -2.14
N ALA A 124 -0.85 -11.19 -2.33
CA ALA A 124 -1.00 -11.93 -3.59
C ALA A 124 -1.24 -10.98 -4.77
N GLU A 125 -1.91 -9.87 -4.53
CA GLU A 125 -2.22 -8.82 -5.50
C GLU A 125 -0.95 -8.09 -5.95
N HIS A 126 0.00 -7.81 -5.03
CA HIS A 126 1.29 -7.25 -5.41
C HIS A 126 2.13 -8.25 -6.19
N LEU A 127 2.24 -9.50 -5.70
CA LEU A 127 3.04 -10.54 -6.35
C LEU A 127 2.50 -10.94 -7.73
N SER A 128 1.18 -10.85 -7.94
CA SER A 128 0.56 -11.04 -9.25
C SER A 128 0.62 -9.78 -10.13
N GLY A 129 1.16 -8.67 -9.61
CA GLY A 129 1.36 -7.41 -10.33
C GLY A 129 0.07 -6.64 -10.64
N LEU A 130 -0.96 -6.79 -9.80
CA LEU A 130 -2.20 -6.01 -9.88
C LEU A 130 -1.99 -4.56 -9.45
N PHE A 131 -0.99 -4.30 -8.60
CA PHE A 131 -0.57 -2.96 -8.23
C PHE A 131 0.92 -2.91 -7.89
N TYR A 132 1.47 -1.69 -7.93
CA TYR A 132 2.85 -1.39 -7.56
C TYR A 132 2.87 -0.49 -6.32
N ILE A 133 3.84 -0.72 -5.42
CA ILE A 133 4.15 0.22 -4.34
C ILE A 133 5.05 1.30 -4.94
N GLN A 134 4.56 2.53 -5.03
CA GLN A 134 5.26 3.66 -5.67
C GLN A 134 4.91 4.94 -4.93
N GLU A 135 5.87 5.86 -4.79
CA GLU A 135 5.63 7.16 -4.18
C GLU A 135 4.68 8.01 -5.04
N ALA A 136 3.76 8.75 -4.42
CA ALA A 136 2.82 9.60 -5.14
C ALA A 136 3.51 10.65 -6.03
N SER A 137 4.65 11.18 -5.58
CA SER A 137 5.42 12.18 -6.32
C SER A 137 6.01 11.62 -7.62
N SER A 138 6.38 10.33 -7.65
CA SER A 138 6.94 9.69 -8.86
C SER A 138 5.90 9.50 -9.96
N MET A 139 4.61 9.65 -9.65
CA MET A 139 3.51 9.57 -10.63
C MET A 139 3.30 10.90 -11.39
N LEU A 140 3.78 12.02 -10.84
CA LEU A 140 3.61 13.35 -11.44
C LEU A 140 4.23 13.51 -12.83
N PRO A 141 5.47 13.07 -13.12
CA PRO A 141 6.09 13.30 -14.42
C PRO A 141 5.30 12.67 -15.59
N VAL A 142 4.73 11.49 -15.36
CA VAL A 142 3.93 10.79 -16.38
C VAL A 142 2.59 11.51 -16.58
N ALA A 143 1.94 11.94 -15.50
CA ALA A 143 0.71 12.73 -15.60
C ALA A 143 0.93 14.05 -16.35
N ALA A 144 2.02 14.76 -16.04
CA ALA A 144 2.38 16.01 -16.67
C ALA A 144 2.69 15.88 -18.18
N LEU A 145 3.23 14.74 -18.63
CA LEU A 145 3.51 14.48 -20.04
C LEU A 145 2.23 14.54 -20.91
N PHE A 146 1.10 14.13 -20.33
CA PHE A 146 -0.19 14.05 -21.03
C PHE A 146 -1.18 15.14 -20.62
N ALA A 147 -0.82 16.00 -19.67
CA ALA A 147 -1.58 17.20 -19.33
C ALA A 147 -1.47 18.22 -20.47
N ARG A 148 -2.47 18.24 -21.34
CA ARG A 148 -2.61 19.19 -22.46
C ARG A 148 -4.00 19.81 -22.43
#